data_AF-A0A940DFU3-F1
#
_entry.id   AF-A0A940DFU3-F1
#
_cell.length_a   1.000
_cell.length_b   1.000
_cell.length_c   1.000
_cell.angle_alpha   90.00
_cell.angle_beta   90.00
_cell.angle_gamma   90.00
#
_symmetry.space_group_name_H-M   'P 1'
#
loop_
_entity.id
_entity.type
_entity.pdbx_description
1 polymer ?
#
loop_
_entity_poly.entity_id
_entity_poly.type
_entity_poly.pdbx_seq_one_letter_code
_entity_poly.pdbx_strand_id
1 'polypeptide(L)'
;MYVRPLIVFQTPFYEPTHRLFKSPAELQKFLAGFDFMRPHMVSRLQTGMPEFQLGTKLEFTLDGYFCESDIKWGPKFLVGCNVRRDGNRVVADFPMDSHHAAPDSMMITREYRTMPVHRDMADAVIDLRNMRQLWPMCEESRSEYVKFLTAVNRQRFQIKAR
;
A
#
# COMPACT_ATOMS: atom_id res chain seq x y z
N MET A 1 -27.81 1.76 16.14
CA MET A 1 -26.73 0.92 15.59
C MET A 1 -25.80 1.78 14.76
N TYR A 2 -24.54 1.88 15.15
CA TYR A 2 -23.54 2.65 14.42
C TYR A 2 -22.69 1.68 13.60
N VAL A 3 -22.39 2.03 12.35
CA VAL A 3 -21.57 1.23 11.42
C VAL A 3 -20.67 2.18 10.64
N ARG A 4 -19.36 1.92 10.63
CA ARG A 4 -18.37 2.70 9.90
C ARG A 4 -17.42 1.77 9.14
N PRO A 5 -17.21 2.00 7.82
CA PRO A 5 -16.11 1.38 7.10
C PRO A 5 -14.77 2.00 7.52
N LEU A 6 -13.77 1.15 7.73
CA LEU A 6 -12.39 1.49 7.95
C LEU A 6 -11.55 0.98 6.77
N ILE A 7 -10.56 1.77 6.37
CA ILE A 7 -9.55 1.36 5.41
C ILE A 7 -8.37 0.82 6.18
N VAL A 8 -7.92 -0.37 5.81
CA VAL A 8 -6.76 -1.05 6.36
C VAL A 8 -5.58 -0.85 5.41
N PHE A 9 -4.43 -0.44 5.94
CA PHE A 9 -3.15 -0.46 5.26
C PHE A 9 -2.24 -1.46 5.96
N GLN A 10 -1.52 -2.24 5.17
CA GLN A 10 -0.51 -3.16 5.67
C GLN A 10 0.74 -3.09 4.79
N THR A 11 1.90 -3.16 5.40
CA THR A 11 3.18 -3.31 4.70
C THR A 11 4.12 -4.20 5.52
N PRO A 12 4.88 -5.11 4.89
CA PRO A 12 5.77 -6.02 5.61
C PRO A 12 7.12 -5.38 5.98
N PHE A 13 7.46 -4.22 5.41
CA PHE A 13 8.83 -3.70 5.47
C PHE A 13 8.99 -2.35 6.16
N TYR A 14 7.90 -1.67 6.51
CA TYR A 14 7.95 -0.29 7.00
C TYR A 14 7.07 -0.08 8.21
N GLU A 15 7.45 0.89 9.03
CA GLU A 15 6.62 1.35 10.14
C GLU A 15 5.75 2.56 9.73
N PRO A 16 4.45 2.56 10.06
CA PRO A 16 3.72 1.48 10.73
C PRO A 16 3.45 0.30 9.78
N THR A 17 3.69 -0.93 10.25
CA THR A 17 3.42 -2.17 9.47
C THR A 17 1.93 -2.38 9.21
N HIS A 18 1.08 -1.81 10.06
CA HIS A 18 -0.37 -1.85 9.93
C HIS A 18 -1.00 -0.56 10.43
N ARG A 19 -1.98 -0.01 9.68
CA ARG A 19 -2.69 1.21 10.08
C ARG A 19 -4.13 1.22 9.58
N LEU A 20 -5.03 1.79 10.38
CA LEU A 20 -6.43 2.00 10.04
C LEU A 20 -6.71 3.47 9.74
N PHE A 21 -7.56 3.73 8.75
CA PHE A 21 -8.01 5.07 8.36
C PHE A 21 -9.53 5.13 8.31
N LYS A 22 -10.10 6.26 8.72
CA LYS A 22 -11.55 6.48 8.73
C LYS A 22 -12.06 7.04 7.40
N SER A 23 -11.16 7.55 6.57
CA SER A 23 -11.52 8.13 5.27
C SER A 23 -10.43 7.95 4.22
N PRO A 24 -10.78 7.96 2.92
CA PRO A 24 -9.81 8.04 1.83
C PRO A 24 -8.83 9.21 1.94
N ALA A 25 -9.28 10.37 2.44
CA ALA A 25 -8.43 11.55 2.59
C ALA A 25 -7.33 11.36 3.64
N GLU A 26 -7.63 10.69 4.76
CA GLU A 26 -6.62 10.33 5.76
C GLU A 26 -5.57 9.37 5.18
N LEU A 27 -6.00 8.36 4.43
CA LEU A 27 -5.10 7.44 3.73
C LEU A 27 -4.20 8.19 2.74
N GLN A 28 -4.77 9.05 1.89
CA GLN A 28 -4.01 9.82 0.90
C GLN A 28 -2.96 10.70 1.56
N LYS A 29 -3.34 11.42 2.64
CA LYS A 29 -2.40 12.25 3.39
C LYS A 29 -1.28 11.42 4.01
N PHE A 30 -1.59 10.24 4.53
CA PHE A 30 -0.59 9.33 5.07
C PHE A 30 0.38 8.84 4.00
N LEU A 31 -0.14 8.38 2.86
CA LEU A 31 0.67 7.87 1.75
C LEU A 31 1.56 8.95 1.13
N ALA A 32 1.06 10.18 0.99
CA ALA A 32 1.83 11.31 0.46
C ALA A 32 3.01 11.72 1.38
N GLY A 33 2.89 11.47 2.69
CA GLY A 33 3.97 11.70 3.66
C GLY A 33 4.90 10.51 3.85
N PHE A 34 4.67 9.40 3.14
CA PHE A 34 5.39 8.17 3.34
C PHE A 34 6.66 8.13 2.48
N ASP A 35 7.81 8.14 3.13
CA ASP A 35 9.10 8.12 2.45
C ASP A 35 9.68 6.70 2.38
N PHE A 36 9.49 6.05 1.23
CA PHE A 36 10.03 4.72 0.93
C PHE A 36 11.55 4.72 0.64
N MET A 37 12.17 5.90 0.50
CA MET A 37 13.62 6.05 0.38
C MET A 37 14.29 6.30 1.73
N ARG A 38 13.52 6.45 2.81
CA ARG A 38 14.05 6.71 4.14
C ARG A 38 15.04 5.61 4.56
N PRO A 39 16.27 5.97 4.99
CA PRO A 39 17.19 5.01 5.58
C PRO A 39 16.58 4.35 6.81
N HIS A 40 16.97 3.11 7.08
CA HIS A 40 16.48 2.36 8.23
C HIS A 40 17.64 1.63 8.94
N MET A 41 17.40 1.22 10.18
CA MET A 41 18.38 0.44 10.94
C MET A 41 18.46 -0.99 10.39
N VAL A 42 19.66 -1.57 10.38
CA VAL A 42 19.88 -2.96 9.99
C VAL A 42 18.94 -3.85 10.79
N SER A 43 18.07 -4.55 10.07
CA SER A 43 17.18 -5.55 10.63
C SER A 43 17.55 -6.92 10.08
N ARG A 44 17.10 -8.00 10.72
CA ARG A 44 17.29 -9.38 10.18
C ARG A 44 16.49 -9.61 8.89
N LEU A 45 15.57 -8.71 8.56
CA LEU A 45 14.83 -8.69 7.31
C LEU A 45 15.56 -7.70 6.38
N GLN A 46 16.04 -8.18 5.24
CA GLN A 46 16.34 -7.25 4.13
C GLN A 46 15.02 -6.59 3.74
N THR A 47 15.02 -5.27 3.58
CA THR A 47 13.85 -4.61 3.03
C THR A 47 13.73 -5.08 1.59
N GLY A 48 12.75 -5.95 1.35
CA GLY A 48 12.46 -6.44 0.01
C GLY A 48 11.91 -5.34 -0.88
N MET A 49 11.36 -5.75 -2.02
CA MET A 49 10.68 -4.84 -2.93
C MET A 49 9.56 -4.10 -2.19
N PRO A 50 9.57 -2.76 -2.14
CA PRO A 50 8.61 -1.97 -1.40
C PRO A 50 7.18 -2.24 -1.82
N GLU A 51 6.35 -2.66 -0.86
CA GLU A 51 4.98 -3.03 -1.13
C GLU A 51 4.05 -2.66 0.03
N PHE A 52 2.78 -2.44 -0.31
CA PHE A 52 1.70 -2.35 0.67
C PHE A 52 0.42 -2.96 0.12
N GLN A 53 -0.45 -3.41 1.01
CA GLN A 53 -1.78 -3.90 0.66
C GLN A 53 -2.85 -3.05 1.34
N LEU A 54 -3.93 -2.81 0.62
CA LEU A 54 -5.12 -2.15 1.16
C LEU A 54 -6.21 -3.17 1.45
N GLY A 55 -6.96 -2.97 2.52
CA GLY A 55 -8.10 -3.78 2.91
C GLY A 55 -9.24 -2.95 3.47
N THR A 56 -10.39 -3.56 3.68
CA THR A 56 -11.55 -2.89 4.30
C THR A 56 -12.04 -3.70 5.49
N LYS A 57 -12.48 -2.99 6.51
CA LYS A 57 -13.01 -3.58 7.75
C LYS A 57 -14.19 -2.74 8.24
N LEU A 58 -15.09 -3.35 9.01
CA LEU A 58 -16.20 -2.64 9.63
C LEU A 58 -16.02 -2.53 11.13
N GLU A 59 -16.24 -1.32 11.62
CA GLU A 59 -16.46 -1.01 13.03
C GLU A 59 -17.96 -0.79 13.22
N PHE A 60 -18.58 -1.51 14.15
CA PHE A 60 -20.00 -1.36 14.44
C PHE A 60 -20.33 -1.57 15.92
N THR A 61 -21.49 -1.09 16.36
CA THR A 61 -21.99 -1.33 17.71
C THR A 61 -23.16 -2.30 17.71
N LEU A 62 -23.09 -3.32 18.56
CA LEU A 62 -24.16 -4.30 18.78
C LEU A 62 -24.42 -4.38 20.29
N ASP A 63 -25.66 -4.10 20.72
CA ASP A 63 -26.08 -4.17 22.13
C ASP A 63 -25.16 -3.42 23.12
N GLY A 64 -24.60 -2.29 22.69
CA GLY A 64 -23.69 -1.47 23.49
C GLY A 64 -22.21 -1.89 23.44
N TYR A 65 -21.87 -2.98 22.76
CA TYR A 65 -20.49 -3.42 22.54
C TYR A 65 -19.93 -2.91 21.22
N PHE A 66 -18.65 -2.55 21.22
CA PHE A 66 -17.89 -2.28 20.00
C PHE A 66 -17.42 -3.60 19.38
N CYS A 67 -17.82 -3.82 18.14
CA CYS A 67 -17.50 -5.00 17.36
C CYS A 67 -16.81 -4.61 16.07
N GLU A 68 -16.04 -5.56 15.56
CA GLU A 68 -15.19 -5.39 14.40
C GLU A 68 -15.35 -6.59 13.48
N SER A 69 -15.49 -6.36 12.17
CA SER A 69 -15.52 -7.46 11.19
C SER A 69 -14.11 -7.96 10.87
N ASP A 70 -14.05 -9.12 10.22
CA ASP A 70 -12.84 -9.55 9.52
C ASP A 70 -12.44 -8.54 8.43
N ILE A 71 -11.15 -8.55 8.10
CA ILE A 71 -10.59 -7.71 7.04
C ILE A 71 -10.86 -8.37 5.69
N LYS A 72 -11.47 -7.61 4.79
CA LYS A 72 -11.56 -7.96 3.37
C LYS A 72 -10.39 -7.30 2.64
N TRP A 73 -9.38 -8.10 2.34
CA TRP A 73 -8.21 -7.65 1.61
C TRP A 73 -8.55 -7.28 0.16
N GLY A 74 -7.94 -6.19 -0.30
CA GLY A 74 -8.04 -5.65 -1.64
C GLY A 74 -6.66 -5.61 -2.30
N PRO A 75 -6.39 -4.58 -3.13
CA PRO A 75 -5.24 -4.57 -4.00
C PRO A 75 -3.92 -4.46 -3.24
N LYS A 76 -2.94 -5.19 -3.74
CA LYS A 76 -1.53 -5.12 -3.37
C LYS A 76 -0.80 -4.22 -4.38
N PHE A 77 -0.01 -3.28 -3.86
CA PHE A 77 0.76 -2.32 -4.64
C PHE A 77 2.25 -2.49 -4.39
N LEU A 78 3.04 -2.36 -5.44
CA LEU A 78 4.46 -2.04 -5.32
C LEU A 78 4.67 -0.54 -5.41
N VAL A 79 5.68 -0.03 -4.70
CA VAL A 79 6.05 1.38 -4.72
C VAL A 79 7.29 1.56 -5.57
N GLY A 80 7.14 2.20 -6.74
CA GLY A 80 8.24 2.39 -7.66
C GLY A 80 8.00 3.53 -8.65
N CYS A 81 9.00 3.78 -9.48
CA CYS A 81 8.96 4.81 -10.53
C CYS A 81 9.52 4.29 -11.86
N ASN A 82 9.52 5.14 -12.89
CA ASN A 82 10.11 4.87 -14.21
C ASN A 82 9.70 3.53 -14.84
N VAL A 83 8.42 3.18 -14.69
CA VAL A 83 7.85 1.97 -15.29
C VAL A 83 7.95 2.06 -16.81
N ARG A 84 8.61 1.06 -17.40
CA ARG A 84 8.82 0.95 -18.84
C ARG A 84 8.70 -0.49 -19.29
N ARG A 85 8.47 -0.67 -20.59
CA ARG A 85 8.52 -1.99 -21.22
C ARG A 85 9.95 -2.28 -21.65
N ASP A 86 10.43 -3.47 -21.34
CA ASP A 86 11.69 -4.02 -21.82
C ASP A 86 11.38 -5.34 -22.55
N GLY A 87 11.22 -5.23 -23.87
CA GLY A 87 10.63 -6.29 -24.70
C GLY A 87 9.22 -6.68 -24.22
N ASN A 88 9.06 -7.94 -23.84
CA ASN A 88 7.80 -8.48 -23.30
C ASN A 88 7.68 -8.34 -21.77
N ARG A 89 8.67 -7.75 -21.10
CA ARG A 89 8.68 -7.56 -19.66
C ARG A 89 8.34 -6.13 -19.30
N VAL A 90 7.80 -5.93 -18.11
CA VAL A 90 7.66 -4.61 -17.50
C VAL A 90 8.78 -4.49 -16.49
N VAL A 91 9.48 -3.38 -16.49
CA VAL A 91 10.53 -3.08 -15.50
C VAL A 91 10.22 -1.75 -14.84
N ALA A 92 10.57 -1.62 -13.58
CA ALA A 92 10.38 -0.42 -12.79
C ALA A 92 11.55 -0.23 -11.83
N ASP A 93 11.74 1.00 -11.39
CA ASP A 93 12.78 1.37 -10.44
C ASP A 93 12.18 1.36 -9.03
N PHE A 94 12.70 0.51 -8.15
CA PHE A 94 12.22 0.32 -6.79
C PHE A 94 13.23 0.81 -5.76
N PRO A 95 12.80 1.48 -4.68
CA PRO A 95 13.71 1.87 -3.61
C PRO A 95 14.11 0.66 -2.78
N MET A 96 15.35 0.22 -2.88
CA MET A 96 15.86 -0.98 -2.20
C MET A 96 17.14 -0.70 -1.41
N ASP A 97 17.51 -1.63 -0.54
CA ASP A 97 18.70 -1.51 0.29
C ASP A 97 19.98 -1.44 -0.55
N SER A 98 20.76 -0.37 -0.36
CA SER A 98 22.03 -0.18 -1.06
C SER A 98 23.06 -1.19 -0.58
N HIS A 99 23.90 -1.66 -1.50
CA HIS A 99 25.02 -2.55 -1.19
C HIS A 99 26.21 -1.81 -0.55
N HIS A 100 26.15 -0.48 -0.42
CA HIS A 100 27.26 0.35 0.05
C HIS A 100 27.01 0.89 1.47
N ALA A 101 26.62 0.01 2.40
CA ALA A 101 26.58 0.37 3.81
C ALA A 101 27.99 0.68 4.30
N ALA A 102 28.17 1.83 4.98
CA ALA A 102 29.44 2.12 5.62
C ALA A 102 29.78 0.98 6.60
N PRO A 103 31.02 0.46 6.61
CA PRO A 103 31.38 -0.77 7.33
C PRO A 103 31.04 -0.77 8.82
N ASP A 104 30.94 0.42 9.44
CA ASP A 104 30.63 0.59 10.87
C ASP A 104 29.24 1.18 11.15
N SER A 105 28.39 1.31 10.14
CA SER A 105 27.05 1.88 10.27
C SER A 105 25.98 0.81 10.36
N MET A 106 25.20 0.83 11.45
CA MET A 106 23.95 0.07 11.54
C MET A 106 22.82 0.69 10.71
N MET A 107 23.09 1.70 9.88
CA MET A 107 22.11 2.37 9.04
C MET A 107 22.24 1.91 7.59
N ILE A 108 21.18 1.32 7.06
CA ILE A 108 21.06 0.93 5.66
C ILE A 108 20.44 2.09 4.87
N THR A 109 21.20 2.61 3.92
CA THR A 109 20.71 3.57 2.92
C THR A 109 20.00 2.86 1.78
N ARG A 110 19.20 3.61 1.01
CA ARG A 110 18.45 3.05 -0.11
C ARG A 110 18.83 3.67 -1.43
N GLU A 111 18.72 2.88 -2.48
CA GLU A 111 18.96 3.26 -3.85
C GLU A 111 17.86 2.69 -4.75
N TYR A 112 17.61 3.37 -5.87
CA TYR A 112 16.70 2.83 -6.86
C TYR A 112 17.38 1.70 -7.63
N ARG A 113 16.73 0.54 -7.68
CA ARG A 113 17.15 -0.57 -8.54
C ARG A 113 16.07 -0.89 -9.55
N THR A 114 16.47 -0.99 -10.81
CA THR A 114 15.58 -1.46 -11.88
C THR A 114 15.38 -2.96 -11.72
N MET A 115 14.12 -3.40 -11.61
CA MET A 115 13.75 -4.80 -11.57
C MET A 115 12.53 -5.10 -12.45
N PRO A 116 12.42 -6.34 -12.96
CA PRO A 116 11.22 -6.78 -13.65
C PRO A 116 10.04 -6.91 -12.69
N VAL A 117 8.86 -6.48 -13.16
CA VAL A 117 7.58 -6.60 -12.46
C VAL A 117 6.80 -7.74 -13.09
N HIS A 118 6.55 -8.78 -12.31
CA HIS A 118 5.72 -9.91 -12.71
C HIS A 118 4.29 -9.72 -12.22
N ARG A 119 3.32 -10.29 -12.96
CA ARG A 119 1.88 -10.09 -12.68
C ARG A 119 1.41 -10.69 -11.36
N ASP A 120 2.15 -11.67 -10.84
CA ASP A 120 1.90 -12.34 -9.57
C ASP A 120 2.48 -11.58 -8.36
N MET A 121 3.32 -10.57 -8.58
CA MET A 121 3.95 -9.81 -7.49
C MET A 121 2.98 -8.83 -6.82
N ALA A 122 2.14 -8.17 -7.63
CA ALA A 122 1.19 -7.15 -7.18
C ALA A 122 0.12 -6.86 -8.24
N ASP A 123 -0.97 -6.23 -7.81
CA ASP A 123 -2.04 -5.78 -8.70
C ASP A 123 -1.62 -4.52 -9.49
N ALA A 124 -0.79 -3.66 -8.88
CA ALA A 124 -0.35 -2.42 -9.49
C ALA A 124 1.01 -1.91 -8.97
N VAL A 125 1.66 -1.04 -9.74
CA VAL A 125 2.80 -0.21 -9.31
C VAL A 125 2.31 1.22 -9.17
N ILE A 126 2.59 1.85 -8.02
CA ILE A 126 2.19 3.23 -7.72
C ILE A 126 3.42 4.09 -7.39
N ASP A 127 3.46 5.30 -7.92
CA ASP A 127 4.39 6.33 -7.45
C ASP A 127 3.68 7.17 -6.40
N LEU A 128 4.09 7.03 -5.14
CA LEU A 128 3.44 7.72 -4.04
C LEU A 128 3.79 9.21 -3.96
N ARG A 129 4.81 9.69 -4.68
CA ARG A 129 5.15 11.13 -4.72
C ARG A 129 4.09 11.93 -5.45
N ASN A 130 3.44 11.32 -6.44
CA ASN A 130 2.39 11.93 -7.25
C ASN A 130 1.06 11.14 -7.20
N MET A 131 0.99 10.10 -6.36
CA MET A 131 -0.15 9.20 -6.20
C MET A 131 -0.64 8.57 -7.51
N ARG A 132 0.24 8.40 -8.50
CA ARG A 132 -0.11 7.90 -9.83
C ARG A 132 0.16 6.41 -9.94
N GLN A 133 -0.84 5.65 -10.39
CA GLN A 133 -0.63 4.28 -10.84
C GLN A 133 0.17 4.30 -12.14
N LEU A 134 1.30 3.60 -12.15
CA LEU A 134 2.20 3.49 -13.28
C LEU A 134 2.00 2.18 -14.05
N TRP A 135 1.53 1.14 -13.37
CA TRP A 135 1.24 -0.16 -13.97
C TRP A 135 0.09 -0.88 -13.25
N PRO A 136 -0.78 -1.62 -13.95
CA PRO A 136 -0.99 -1.53 -15.40
C PRO A 136 -1.33 -0.09 -15.79
N MET A 137 -0.90 0.34 -16.98
CA MET A 137 -1.23 1.67 -17.49
C MET A 137 -2.73 1.71 -17.77
N CYS A 138 -3.46 2.50 -16.99
CA CYS A 138 -4.88 2.73 -17.15
C CYS A 138 -5.18 4.20 -16.88
N GLU A 139 -6.33 4.68 -17.35
CA GLU A 139 -6.85 5.98 -16.94
C GLU A 139 -7.04 6.01 -15.41
N GLU A 140 -6.86 7.18 -14.80
CA GLU A 140 -6.89 7.36 -13.34
C GLU A 140 -8.19 6.82 -12.73
N SER A 141 -9.34 7.10 -13.38
CA SER A 141 -10.67 6.62 -13.00
C SER A 141 -10.82 5.09 -12.99
N ARG A 142 -9.88 4.37 -13.63
CA ARG A 142 -9.86 2.91 -13.76
C ARG A 142 -8.69 2.26 -13.01
N SER A 143 -7.89 3.04 -12.28
CA SER A 143 -6.79 2.51 -11.47
C SER A 143 -7.30 1.61 -10.34
N GLU A 144 -6.50 0.63 -9.93
CA GLU A 144 -6.85 -0.26 -8.81
C GLU A 144 -7.00 0.54 -7.52
N TYR A 145 -6.20 1.60 -7.36
CA TYR A 145 -6.33 2.54 -6.26
C TYR A 145 -7.70 3.23 -6.25
N VAL A 146 -8.13 3.81 -7.38
CA VAL A 146 -9.44 4.48 -7.46
C VAL A 146 -10.61 3.49 -7.37
N LYS A 147 -10.48 2.29 -7.94
CA LYS A 147 -11.47 1.21 -7.80
C LYS A 147 -11.65 0.84 -6.33
N PHE A 148 -10.56 0.68 -5.58
CA PHE A 148 -10.60 0.40 -4.16
C PHE A 148 -11.28 1.53 -3.37
N LEU A 149 -10.88 2.80 -3.58
CA LEU A 149 -11.51 3.94 -2.89
C LEU A 149 -13.00 4.05 -3.22
N THR A 150 -13.37 3.78 -4.47
CA THR A 150 -14.77 3.76 -4.90
C THR A 150 -15.55 2.64 -4.22
N ALA A 151 -14.95 1.45 -4.09
CA ALA A 151 -15.56 0.34 -3.38
C ALA A 151 -15.81 0.69 -1.91
N VAL A 152 -14.83 1.27 -1.21
CA VAL A 152 -14.99 1.74 0.18
C VAL A 152 -16.14 2.75 0.30
N ASN A 153 -16.20 3.74 -0.58
CA ASN A 153 -17.24 4.79 -0.52
C ASN A 153 -18.65 4.28 -0.85
N ARG A 154 -18.76 3.22 -1.66
CA ARG A 154 -20.05 2.61 -2.05
C ARG A 154 -20.61 1.65 -1.02
N GLN A 155 -19.81 1.23 -0.04
CA GLN A 155 -20.24 0.31 0.98
C GLN A 155 -21.33 0.95 1.87
N ARG A 156 -22.60 0.70 1.51
CA ARG A 156 -23.78 1.01 2.33
C ARG A 156 -24.15 -0.24 3.12
N PHE A 157 -23.91 -0.23 4.43
CA PHE A 157 -24.25 -1.37 5.29
C PHE A 157 -25.63 -1.18 5.91
N GLN A 158 -26.58 -2.02 5.49
CA GLN A 158 -27.77 -2.29 6.27
C GLN A 158 -27.51 -3.55 7.08
N ILE A 159 -27.20 -3.41 8.37
CA ILE A 159 -27.21 -4.58 9.25
C ILE A 159 -28.68 -4.89 9.51
N LYS A 160 -29.17 -5.99 8.93
CA LYS A 160 -30.52 -6.48 9.22
C LYS A 160 -30.54 -6.94 10.68
N ALA A 161 -31.30 -6.25 11.52
CA ALA A 161 -31.71 -6.81 12.80
C ALA A 161 -32.49 -8.11 12.49
N ARG A 162 -32.08 -9.23 13.11
CA ARG A 162 -32.85 -10.47 13.08
C ARG A 162 -34.06 -10.33 13.98
#